data_AF-A0AAD3MZJ1-F1
#
_entry.id   AF-A0AAD3MZJ1-F1
#
_cell.length_a   1.000
_cell.length_b   1.000
_cell.length_c   1.000
_cell.angle_alpha   90.00
_cell.angle_beta   90.00
_cell.angle_gamma   90.00
#
_symmetry.space_group_name_H-M   'P 1'
#
loop_
_entity.id
_entity.type
_entity.pdbx_description
1 polymer ?
#
loop_
_entity_poly.entity_id
_entity_poly.type
_entity_poly.pdbx_seq_one_letter_code
_entity_poly.pdbx_strand_id
1 'polypeptide(L)'
;MAAEEDAGVGRAPACLCVLCGLPAAGKSTLVRTVLSAAPQQGWRATVVPYDDLIPEHAFQTRAVEEGVKLQEMHTEWKLHRQAVLQCIEQFLKEPEVLADVPSSSSSSSSCQINTAAWEQCIRALLQPEALDHSQADQAPLLFLLDDNFYYPSMRYEVYQLARKYSLGFCQVYLHCDLESCISRNQSRSEPIPTEVILEMVKRLEAPNPQNSWETKSILLNTTDSLSKCDIQRVMELISSALSNPLSPVEDNTEQKEADRLKCATSVVHQADQACRRLISEAMKTARGNQVPSEHMRSLATQLNDSKATFLHNLRKQLLQETSLTQGEDIDVERVVKRAVDVFDHEKKEILLRIINDHK
;
A
#
# COMPACT_ATOMS: atom_id res chain seq x y z
N MET A 1 -7.76 -40.77 26.42
CA MET A 1 -6.89 -39.69 26.95
C MET A 1 -7.42 -38.41 26.34
N ALA A 2 -7.98 -37.57 27.20
CA ALA A 2 -8.64 -36.32 26.82
C ALA A 2 -7.61 -35.36 26.22
N ALA A 3 -7.95 -34.77 25.07
CA ALA A 3 -7.29 -33.57 24.60
C ALA A 3 -7.71 -32.45 25.56
N GLU A 4 -6.74 -31.89 26.29
CA GLU A 4 -6.94 -30.64 26.99
C GLU A 4 -7.17 -29.56 25.93
N GLU A 5 -8.43 -29.14 25.81
CA GLU A 5 -8.78 -27.85 25.22
C GLU A 5 -8.10 -26.78 26.08
N ASP A 6 -7.08 -26.14 25.52
CA ASP A 6 -6.54 -24.89 26.04
C ASP A 6 -7.66 -23.84 25.93
N ALA A 7 -8.48 -23.76 26.98
CA ALA A 7 -9.47 -22.72 27.17
C ALA A 7 -8.77 -21.40 27.50
N GLY A 8 -8.02 -20.89 26.51
CA GLY A 8 -7.50 -19.53 26.53
C GLY A 8 -8.67 -18.55 26.58
N VAL A 9 -8.64 -17.64 27.55
CA VAL A 9 -9.58 -16.51 27.65
C VAL A 9 -9.74 -15.88 26.26
N GLY A 10 -10.90 -16.08 25.64
CA GLY A 10 -11.11 -15.79 24.23
C GLY A 10 -10.92 -14.30 23.95
N ARG A 11 -9.80 -13.97 23.30
CA ARG A 11 -9.51 -12.61 22.86
C ARG A 11 -10.62 -12.14 21.90
N ALA A 12 -11.05 -10.89 22.03
CA ALA A 12 -12.06 -10.31 21.15
C ALA A 12 -11.69 -10.52 19.67
N PRO A 13 -12.61 -11.00 18.82
CA PRO A 13 -12.38 -11.11 17.39
C PRO A 13 -11.95 -9.74 16.84
N ALA A 14 -10.98 -9.70 15.92
CA ALA A 14 -10.60 -8.45 15.30
C ALA A 14 -10.50 -8.58 13.78
N CYS A 15 -10.71 -7.47 13.06
CA CYS A 15 -10.58 -7.39 11.62
C CYS A 15 -9.71 -6.19 11.21
N LEU A 16 -8.79 -6.43 10.28
CA LEU A 16 -8.05 -5.39 9.58
C LEU A 16 -8.69 -5.16 8.21
N CYS A 17 -9.33 -4.01 8.03
CA CYS A 17 -9.96 -3.61 6.77
C CYS A 17 -9.10 -2.55 6.08
N VAL A 18 -8.56 -2.90 4.92
CA VAL A 18 -7.69 -2.03 4.12
C VAL A 18 -8.52 -1.21 3.14
N LEU A 19 -8.34 0.11 3.15
CA LEU A 19 -8.95 1.00 2.16
C LEU A 19 -7.94 1.33 1.07
N CYS A 20 -8.27 1.06 -0.18
CA CYS A 20 -7.39 1.26 -1.33
C CYS A 20 -8.00 2.30 -2.27
N GLY A 21 -7.21 3.22 -2.82
CA GLY A 21 -7.69 4.19 -3.80
C GLY A 21 -6.90 5.48 -3.84
N LEU A 22 -7.14 6.27 -4.88
CA LEU A 22 -6.46 7.55 -5.10
C LEU A 22 -6.70 8.54 -3.94
N PRO A 23 -5.84 9.56 -3.78
CA PRO A 23 -6.15 10.74 -2.99
C PRO A 23 -7.50 11.31 -3.44
N ALA A 24 -8.32 11.72 -2.48
CA ALA A 24 -9.67 12.25 -2.71
C ALA A 24 -10.69 11.27 -3.37
N ALA A 25 -10.40 9.97 -3.45
CA ALA A 25 -11.37 8.94 -3.86
C ALA A 25 -12.49 8.67 -2.83
N GLY A 26 -12.55 9.41 -1.71
CA GLY A 26 -13.62 9.28 -0.72
C GLY A 26 -13.38 8.28 0.41
N LYS A 27 -12.14 7.80 0.62
CA LYS A 27 -11.78 6.86 1.70
C LYS A 27 -12.21 7.34 3.07
N SER A 28 -11.79 8.54 3.47
CA SER A 28 -12.15 9.10 4.78
C SER A 28 -13.66 9.39 4.91
N THR A 29 -14.39 9.58 3.80
CA THR A 29 -15.86 9.64 3.82
C THR A 29 -16.46 8.28 4.14
N LEU A 30 -16.00 7.22 3.47
CA LEU A 30 -16.42 5.85 3.77
C LEU A 30 -16.11 5.47 5.23
N VAL A 31 -14.90 5.80 5.72
CA VAL A 31 -14.50 5.57 7.11
C VAL A 31 -15.52 6.14 8.08
N ARG A 32 -15.87 7.43 7.93
CA ARG A 32 -16.86 8.08 8.81
C ARG A 32 -18.20 7.36 8.80
N THR A 33 -18.66 6.95 7.61
CA THR A 33 -19.91 6.20 7.49
C THR A 33 -19.84 4.84 8.20
N VAL A 34 -18.76 4.08 8.01
CA VAL A 34 -18.57 2.78 8.66
C VAL A 34 -18.44 2.92 10.17
N LEU A 35 -17.66 3.90 10.67
CA LEU A 35 -17.54 4.17 12.10
C LEU A 35 -18.89 4.52 12.74
N SER A 36 -19.75 5.29 12.04
CA SER A 36 -21.09 5.61 12.56
C SER A 36 -22.05 4.41 12.59
N ALA A 37 -21.84 3.42 11.72
CA ALA A 37 -22.67 2.22 11.62
C ALA A 37 -22.16 1.05 12.47
N ALA A 38 -20.88 1.03 12.81
CA ALA A 38 -20.22 -0.04 13.56
C ALA A 38 -20.88 -0.37 14.92
N PRO A 39 -21.31 0.61 15.75
CA PRO A 39 -22.00 0.32 17.01
C PRO A 39 -23.30 -0.45 16.82
N GLN A 40 -24.03 -0.23 15.71
CA GLN A 40 -25.26 -0.96 15.40
C GLN A 40 -24.99 -2.44 15.08
N GLN A 41 -23.77 -2.78 14.71
CA GLN A 41 -23.30 -4.16 14.51
C GLN A 41 -22.61 -4.72 15.75
N GLY A 42 -22.54 -3.96 16.85
CA GLY A 42 -21.82 -4.34 18.07
C GLY A 42 -20.29 -4.33 17.91
N TRP A 43 -19.75 -3.59 16.94
CA TRP A 43 -18.30 -3.51 16.73
C TRP A 43 -17.69 -2.30 17.43
N ARG A 44 -16.51 -2.50 18.00
CA ARG A 44 -15.60 -1.44 18.45
C ARG A 44 -14.68 -1.08 17.29
N ALA A 45 -14.97 0.02 16.61
CA ALA A 45 -14.28 0.39 15.38
C ALA A 45 -13.40 1.63 15.58
N THR A 46 -12.25 1.64 14.91
CA THR A 46 -11.37 2.80 14.82
C THR A 46 -10.81 2.98 13.41
N VAL A 47 -10.42 4.20 13.10
CA VAL A 47 -9.61 4.51 11.92
C VAL A 47 -8.14 4.54 12.31
N VAL A 48 -7.30 4.05 11.42
CA VAL A 48 -5.83 4.18 11.49
C VAL A 48 -5.44 5.08 10.31
N PRO A 49 -5.42 6.42 10.50
CA PRO A 49 -5.11 7.37 9.43
C PRO A 49 -3.59 7.47 9.26
N TYR A 50 -3.06 6.83 8.22
CA TYR A 50 -1.61 6.80 8.01
C TYR A 50 -1.02 8.19 7.77
N ASP A 51 -1.78 9.09 7.15
CA ASP A 51 -1.38 10.48 6.90
C ASP A 51 -1.13 11.26 8.20
N ASP A 52 -1.88 10.98 9.29
CA ASP A 52 -1.73 11.67 10.59
C ASP A 52 -0.68 10.97 11.50
N LEU A 53 -0.50 9.67 11.31
CA LEU A 53 0.43 8.84 12.10
C LEU A 53 1.87 8.95 11.61
N ILE A 54 2.07 9.19 10.31
CA ILE A 54 3.38 9.25 9.69
C ILE A 54 3.80 10.73 9.55
N PRO A 55 4.98 11.11 10.04
CA PRO A 55 5.46 12.49 9.90
C PRO A 55 5.59 12.93 8.44
N GLU A 56 5.22 14.18 8.14
CA GLU A 56 5.26 14.74 6.77
C GLU A 56 6.62 14.56 6.07
N HIS A 57 7.72 14.69 6.81
CA HIS A 57 9.06 14.57 6.26
C HIS A 57 9.36 13.18 5.70
N ALA A 58 8.68 12.13 6.19
CA ALA A 58 8.81 10.78 5.66
C ALA A 58 8.21 10.65 4.24
N PHE A 59 7.28 11.52 3.87
CA PHE A 59 6.68 11.57 2.54
C PHE A 59 7.45 12.50 1.58
N GLN A 60 8.31 13.38 2.10
CA GLN A 60 9.03 14.35 1.28
C GLN A 60 10.14 13.67 0.49
N THR A 61 10.03 13.76 -0.84
CA THR A 61 11.16 13.46 -1.72
C THR A 61 12.17 14.61 -1.59
N ARG A 62 13.11 14.56 -0.64
CA ARG A 62 14.28 15.44 -0.62
C ARG A 62 14.97 15.43 -1.98
N ALA A 63 14.64 16.39 -2.84
CA ALA A 63 15.39 16.70 -4.04
C ALA A 63 16.73 17.31 -3.62
N VAL A 64 17.69 16.46 -3.27
CA VAL A 64 19.08 16.88 -3.11
C VAL A 64 19.82 16.35 -4.32
N GLU A 65 20.34 17.29 -5.09
CA GLU A 65 21.35 17.08 -6.13
C GLU A 65 22.46 16.17 -5.58
N GLU A 66 23.02 15.32 -6.45
CA GLU A 66 23.97 14.23 -6.18
C GLU A 66 23.30 12.85 -6.01
N GLY A 67 23.38 12.06 -7.08
CA GLY A 67 22.64 10.83 -7.38
C GLY A 67 22.87 9.60 -6.50
N VAL A 68 23.02 9.76 -5.19
CA VAL A 68 23.23 8.67 -4.22
C VAL A 68 22.07 8.55 -3.21
N LYS A 69 21.28 9.61 -2.96
CA LYS A 69 20.31 9.65 -1.84
C LYS A 69 18.88 9.16 -2.12
N LEU A 70 18.49 8.88 -3.37
CA LEU A 70 17.11 8.48 -3.68
C LEU A 70 16.72 7.11 -3.08
N GLN A 71 17.70 6.24 -2.79
CA GLN A 71 17.46 4.89 -2.27
C GLN A 71 17.08 4.86 -0.77
N GLU A 72 17.68 5.73 0.06
CA GLU A 72 17.35 5.82 1.50
C GLU A 72 15.91 6.29 1.72
N MET A 73 15.40 7.13 0.82
CA MET A 73 14.10 7.81 0.95
C MET A 73 12.89 6.90 0.72
N HIS A 74 13.02 5.87 -0.13
CA HIS A 74 11.97 4.84 -0.25
C HIS A 74 11.89 3.93 0.99
N THR A 75 12.88 4.02 1.88
CA THR A 75 12.99 3.16 3.06
C THR A 75 12.29 3.81 4.25
N GLU A 76 12.36 5.13 4.42
CA GLU A 76 11.74 5.82 5.58
C GLU A 76 10.22 5.70 5.63
N TRP A 77 9.48 6.10 4.58
CA TRP A 77 8.00 5.96 4.60
C TRP A 77 7.56 4.50 4.78
N LYS A 78 8.32 3.54 4.24
CA LYS A 78 8.05 2.12 4.42
C LYS A 78 8.28 1.69 5.87
N LEU A 79 9.35 2.15 6.51
CA LEU A 79 9.62 1.91 7.93
C LEU A 79 8.50 2.49 8.82
N HIS A 80 8.00 3.69 8.50
CA HIS A 80 6.89 4.28 9.25
C HIS A 80 5.60 3.48 9.11
N ARG A 81 5.28 2.97 7.91
CA ARG A 81 4.15 2.05 7.73
C ARG A 81 4.29 0.77 8.55
N GLN A 82 5.50 0.22 8.59
CA GLN A 82 5.80 -0.95 9.41
C GLN A 82 5.64 -0.63 10.91
N ALA A 83 6.06 0.57 11.35
CA ALA A 83 5.86 1.02 12.73
C ALA A 83 4.36 1.14 13.09
N VAL A 84 3.51 1.62 12.17
CA VAL A 84 2.04 1.62 12.38
C VAL A 84 1.52 0.18 12.59
N LEU A 85 1.97 -0.78 11.77
CA LEU A 85 1.59 -2.20 11.96
C LEU A 85 2.11 -2.78 13.28
N GLN A 86 3.30 -2.38 13.72
CA GLN A 86 3.85 -2.78 15.03
C GLN A 86 2.99 -2.22 16.18
N CYS A 87 2.49 -1.00 16.08
CA CYS A 87 1.60 -0.43 17.08
C CYS A 87 0.26 -1.18 17.14
N ILE A 88 -0.31 -1.55 15.99
CA ILE A 88 -1.47 -2.44 15.94
C ILE A 88 -1.13 -3.78 16.61
N GLU A 89 -0.01 -4.40 16.24
CA GLU A 89 0.44 -5.67 16.84
C GLU A 89 0.59 -5.60 18.37
N GLN A 90 1.16 -4.50 18.90
CA GLN A 90 1.32 -4.29 20.34
C GLN A 90 -0.05 -4.14 21.03
N PHE A 91 -0.95 -3.32 20.49
CA PHE A 91 -2.31 -3.17 21.00
C PHE A 91 -3.07 -4.49 21.02
N LEU A 92 -2.89 -5.29 19.98
CA LEU A 92 -3.47 -6.61 19.86
C LEU A 92 -2.94 -7.58 20.94
N LYS A 93 -1.67 -7.49 21.36
CA LYS A 93 -1.10 -8.35 22.42
C LYS A 93 -1.52 -7.92 23.83
N GLU A 94 -1.43 -6.62 24.11
CA GLU A 94 -1.56 -6.07 25.46
C GLU A 94 -2.44 -4.80 25.41
N PRO A 95 -3.78 -4.95 25.37
CA PRO A 95 -4.69 -3.80 25.27
C PRO A 95 -4.66 -2.89 26.50
N GLU A 96 -4.43 -3.49 27.69
CA GLU A 96 -4.51 -2.81 28.99
C GLU A 96 -3.26 -1.97 29.32
N VAL A 97 -2.08 -2.40 28.85
CA VAL A 97 -0.80 -1.71 29.12
C VAL A 97 -0.70 -0.38 28.39
N LEU A 98 -1.42 -0.22 27.27
CA LEU A 98 -1.45 1.02 26.48
C LEU A 98 -2.36 2.11 27.05
N ALA A 99 -3.24 1.78 28.01
CA ALA A 99 -4.08 2.76 28.71
C ALA A 99 -3.29 3.54 29.77
N ASP A 100 -2.23 2.93 30.32
CA ASP A 100 -1.33 3.49 31.34
C ASP A 100 0.12 3.51 30.82
N VAL A 101 0.44 4.36 29.83
CA VAL A 101 1.84 4.58 29.45
C VAL A 101 2.32 5.96 29.91
N PRO A 102 3.15 6.04 30.98
CA PRO A 102 4.11 7.12 31.11
C PRO A 102 5.24 6.91 30.09
N SER A 103 5.72 8.02 29.54
CA SER A 103 6.57 8.21 28.36
C SER A 103 7.97 7.54 28.35
N SER A 104 8.15 6.34 28.89
CA SER A 104 9.45 5.69 28.95
C SER A 104 9.36 4.17 29.04
N SER A 105 9.33 3.50 27.89
CA SER A 105 9.94 2.18 27.77
C SER A 105 10.58 2.04 26.40
N SER A 106 11.89 1.88 26.47
CA SER A 106 12.84 1.72 25.38
C SER A 106 12.69 0.34 24.74
N SER A 107 12.24 0.30 23.49
CA SER A 107 12.51 -0.80 22.57
C SER A 107 12.90 -0.25 21.20
N SER A 108 14.06 -0.70 20.72
CA SER A 108 14.85 -0.19 19.62
C SER A 108 14.19 -0.35 18.24
N SER A 109 13.27 0.55 17.88
CA SER A 109 13.00 0.88 16.47
C SER A 109 13.20 2.38 16.26
N SER A 110 14.08 2.74 15.31
CA SER A 110 14.46 4.12 15.02
C SER A 110 13.36 4.95 14.35
N CYS A 111 12.16 4.38 14.19
CA CYS A 111 11.08 4.93 13.38
C CYS A 111 9.83 5.10 14.26
N GLN A 112 9.60 6.33 14.70
CA GLN A 112 8.49 6.69 15.60
C GLN A 112 7.29 7.17 14.79
N ILE A 113 6.09 6.74 15.17
CA ILE A 113 4.82 7.31 14.69
C ILE A 113 4.36 8.43 15.63
N ASN A 114 3.43 9.25 15.18
CA ASN A 114 2.80 10.26 16.04
C ASN A 114 1.99 9.59 17.17
N THR A 115 2.56 9.58 18.38
CA THR A 115 1.96 8.96 19.57
C THR A 115 0.61 9.55 19.93
N ALA A 116 0.43 10.87 19.81
CA ALA A 116 -0.83 11.53 20.15
C ALA A 116 -1.96 11.12 19.19
N ALA A 117 -1.66 11.02 17.89
CA ALA A 117 -2.62 10.52 16.90
C ALA A 117 -2.94 9.03 17.16
N TRP A 118 -1.95 8.21 17.51
CA TRP A 118 -2.16 6.81 17.88
C TRP A 118 -3.05 6.64 19.11
N GLU A 119 -2.80 7.40 20.18
CA GLU A 119 -3.62 7.41 21.40
C GLU A 119 -5.09 7.74 21.12
N GLN A 120 -5.34 8.70 20.20
CA GLN A 120 -6.70 9.02 19.77
C GLN A 120 -7.37 7.85 19.05
N CYS A 121 -6.63 7.12 18.20
CA CYS A 121 -7.13 5.94 17.50
C CYS A 121 -7.57 4.85 18.48
N ILE A 122 -6.72 4.52 19.47
CA ILE A 122 -7.01 3.43 20.42
C ILE A 122 -8.03 3.82 21.48
N ARG A 123 -8.18 5.11 21.82
CA ARG A 123 -9.19 5.57 22.78
C ARG A 123 -10.61 5.20 22.34
N ALA A 124 -10.90 5.33 21.04
CA ALA A 124 -12.18 4.92 20.46
C ALA A 124 -12.46 3.41 20.63
N LEU A 125 -11.41 2.59 20.70
CA LEU A 125 -11.55 1.18 21.00
C LEU A 125 -11.74 0.96 22.50
N LEU A 126 -10.97 1.60 23.37
CA LEU A 126 -10.96 1.34 24.82
C LEU A 126 -12.19 1.87 25.56
N GLN A 127 -12.80 2.96 25.10
CA GLN A 127 -13.95 3.61 25.75
C GLN A 127 -15.16 3.67 24.81
N PRO A 128 -15.87 2.57 24.56
CA PRO A 128 -17.06 2.60 23.71
C PRO A 128 -18.19 3.35 24.43
N GLU A 129 -18.53 4.55 23.96
CA GLU A 129 -19.56 5.43 24.54
C GLU A 129 -20.99 4.82 24.57
N ALA A 130 -21.20 3.68 23.91
CA ALA A 130 -22.53 3.13 23.60
C ALA A 130 -22.72 1.63 23.92
N LEU A 131 -21.76 0.94 24.53
CA LEU A 131 -21.88 -0.50 24.86
C LEU A 131 -22.04 -0.72 26.37
N ASP A 132 -22.94 -1.64 26.75
CA ASP A 132 -23.04 -2.12 28.13
C ASP A 132 -21.67 -2.67 28.56
N HIS A 133 -21.10 -2.13 29.64
CA HIS A 133 -19.73 -2.38 30.07
C HIS A 133 -19.40 -3.87 30.27
N SER A 134 -20.40 -4.72 30.53
CA SER A 134 -20.23 -6.17 30.70
C SER A 134 -20.03 -6.96 29.39
N GLN A 135 -20.36 -6.40 28.22
CA GLN A 135 -20.13 -7.05 26.90
C GLN A 135 -19.09 -6.34 26.03
N ALA A 136 -18.64 -5.14 26.42
CA ALA A 136 -17.67 -4.35 25.67
C ALA A 136 -16.32 -5.08 25.46
N ASP A 137 -15.90 -5.90 26.40
CA ASP A 137 -14.60 -6.60 26.34
C ASP A 137 -14.55 -7.74 25.31
N GLN A 138 -15.70 -8.28 24.90
CA GLN A 138 -15.79 -9.31 23.85
C GLN A 138 -16.27 -8.78 22.50
N ALA A 139 -16.66 -7.50 22.43
CA ALA A 139 -17.13 -6.88 21.20
C ALA A 139 -16.03 -6.89 20.12
N PRO A 140 -16.34 -7.32 18.88
CA PRO A 140 -15.35 -7.39 17.81
C PRO A 140 -14.67 -6.05 17.54
N LEU A 141 -13.35 -6.08 17.36
CA LEU A 141 -12.53 -4.91 17.02
C LEU A 141 -12.43 -4.74 15.50
N LEU A 142 -12.60 -3.53 15.01
CA LEU A 142 -12.43 -3.19 13.60
C LEU A 142 -11.40 -2.08 13.45
N PHE A 143 -10.33 -2.36 12.71
CA PHE A 143 -9.34 -1.37 12.29
C PHE A 143 -9.59 -1.04 10.82
N LEU A 144 -9.95 0.21 10.54
CA LEU A 144 -10.05 0.76 9.18
C LEU A 144 -8.73 1.45 8.85
N LEU A 145 -7.88 0.80 8.04
CA LEU A 145 -6.59 1.35 7.66
C LEU A 145 -6.79 2.32 6.49
N ASP A 146 -6.72 3.62 6.78
CA ASP A 146 -6.87 4.70 5.80
C ASP A 146 -5.49 5.13 5.29
N ASP A 147 -5.16 4.62 4.12
CA ASP A 147 -3.99 4.97 3.31
C ASP A 147 -4.37 4.74 1.83
N ASN A 148 -3.47 5.03 0.88
CA ASN A 148 -3.68 4.74 -0.53
C ASN A 148 -3.58 3.24 -0.88
N PHE A 149 -2.83 2.46 -0.10
CA PHE A 149 -2.49 1.04 -0.31
C PHE A 149 -2.29 0.67 -1.80
N TYR A 150 -1.48 1.47 -2.49
CA TYR A 150 -1.41 1.42 -3.95
C TYR A 150 -0.67 0.19 -4.51
N TYR A 151 0.23 -0.41 -3.73
CA TYR A 151 0.93 -1.64 -4.12
C TYR A 151 0.40 -2.88 -3.40
N PRO A 152 0.33 -4.05 -4.07
CA PRO A 152 -0.05 -5.31 -3.42
C PRO A 152 0.82 -5.65 -2.22
N SER A 153 2.14 -5.36 -2.29
CA SER A 153 3.05 -5.60 -1.17
C SER A 153 2.66 -4.87 0.13
N MET A 154 2.05 -3.68 0.02
CA MET A 154 1.59 -2.93 1.21
C MET A 154 0.39 -3.62 1.85
N ARG A 155 -0.54 -4.11 1.03
CA ARG A 155 -1.72 -4.84 1.50
C ARG A 155 -1.34 -6.19 2.06
N TYR A 156 -0.32 -6.82 1.47
CA TYR A 156 0.21 -8.10 1.92
C TYR A 156 0.82 -8.01 3.32
N GLU A 157 1.56 -6.95 3.65
CA GLU A 157 2.08 -6.73 5.01
C GLU A 157 0.94 -6.69 6.07
N VAL A 158 -0.21 -6.11 5.74
CA VAL A 158 -1.41 -6.12 6.60
C VAL A 158 -2.03 -7.52 6.67
N TYR A 159 -2.15 -8.22 5.53
CA TYR A 159 -2.63 -9.60 5.48
C TYR A 159 -1.79 -10.53 6.36
N GLN A 160 -0.46 -10.39 6.33
CA GLN A 160 0.46 -11.18 7.15
C GLN A 160 0.23 -10.93 8.64
N LEU A 161 0.04 -9.67 9.05
CA LEU A 161 -0.31 -9.34 10.43
C LEU A 161 -1.65 -9.97 10.83
N ALA A 162 -2.68 -9.85 9.98
CA ALA A 162 -3.98 -10.45 10.22
C ALA A 162 -3.89 -11.97 10.40
N ARG A 163 -3.14 -12.65 9.52
CA ARG A 163 -2.95 -14.10 9.60
C ARG A 163 -2.17 -14.54 10.83
N LYS A 164 -1.10 -13.81 11.19
CA LYS A 164 -0.28 -14.08 12.38
C LYS A 164 -1.09 -14.12 13.67
N TYR A 165 -2.15 -13.31 13.76
CA TYR A 165 -3.01 -13.21 14.95
C TYR A 165 -4.40 -13.82 14.78
N SER A 166 -4.62 -14.59 13.71
CA SER A 166 -5.93 -15.17 13.40
C SER A 166 -7.06 -14.14 13.34
N LEU A 167 -6.83 -13.05 12.60
CA LEU A 167 -7.77 -11.93 12.45
C LEU A 167 -8.57 -12.06 11.15
N GLY A 168 -9.72 -11.40 11.10
CA GLY A 168 -10.39 -11.06 9.86
C GLY A 168 -9.53 -10.11 9.01
N PHE A 169 -9.60 -10.27 7.70
CA PHE A 169 -8.95 -9.38 6.74
C PHE A 169 -9.85 -9.17 5.53
N CYS A 170 -10.00 -7.92 5.10
CA CYS A 170 -10.69 -7.57 3.88
C CYS A 170 -10.17 -6.26 3.29
N GLN A 171 -10.56 -6.01 2.04
CA GLN A 171 -10.08 -4.86 1.27
C GLN A 171 -11.25 -4.17 0.57
N VAL A 172 -11.31 -2.85 0.69
CA VAL A 172 -12.27 -2.03 -0.06
C VAL A 172 -11.49 -1.17 -1.04
N TYR A 173 -11.69 -1.39 -2.33
CA TYR A 173 -11.11 -0.57 -3.38
C TYR A 173 -12.10 0.51 -3.81
N LEU A 174 -11.77 1.77 -3.53
CA LEU A 174 -12.55 2.93 -3.91
C LEU A 174 -12.01 3.46 -5.24
N HIS A 175 -12.73 3.13 -6.31
CA HIS A 175 -12.48 3.66 -7.63
C HIS A 175 -13.19 5.02 -7.78
N CYS A 176 -12.45 6.00 -8.27
CA CYS A 176 -12.94 7.32 -8.64
C CYS A 176 -12.15 7.75 -9.87
N ASP A 177 -12.81 8.35 -10.85
CA ASP A 177 -12.09 8.89 -12.00
C ASP A 177 -11.11 10.00 -11.58
N LEU A 178 -10.10 10.20 -12.42
CA LEU A 178 -9.00 11.13 -12.17
C LEU A 178 -9.50 12.57 -12.06
N GLU A 179 -10.43 12.99 -12.92
CA GLU A 179 -10.95 14.37 -12.95
C GLU A 179 -11.66 14.72 -11.63
N SER A 180 -12.49 13.80 -11.14
CA SER A 180 -13.18 13.92 -9.85
C SER A 180 -12.18 13.93 -8.70
N CYS A 181 -11.16 13.08 -8.72
CA CYS A 181 -10.10 13.08 -7.70
C CYS A 181 -9.36 14.43 -7.66
N ILE A 182 -8.99 14.97 -8.82
CA ILE A 182 -8.31 16.27 -8.91
C ILE A 182 -9.22 17.39 -8.38
N SER A 183 -10.46 17.46 -8.85
CA SER A 183 -11.44 18.47 -8.45
C SER A 183 -11.69 18.45 -6.93
N ARG A 184 -11.91 17.26 -6.37
CA ARG A 184 -12.10 17.08 -4.92
C ARG A 184 -10.84 17.43 -4.14
N ASN A 185 -9.66 17.05 -4.63
CA ASN A 185 -8.40 17.37 -3.99
C ASN A 185 -8.17 18.88 -3.90
N GLN A 186 -8.43 19.63 -4.98
CA GLN A 186 -8.30 21.09 -5.01
C GLN A 186 -9.24 21.80 -4.00
N SER A 187 -10.32 21.14 -3.60
CA SER A 187 -11.27 21.65 -2.61
C SER A 187 -10.91 21.31 -1.16
N ARG A 188 -9.81 20.56 -0.91
CA ARG A 188 -9.35 20.21 0.44
C ARG A 188 -8.68 21.42 1.11
N SER A 189 -8.64 21.42 2.43
CA SER A 189 -7.88 22.41 3.22
C SER A 189 -6.38 22.37 2.87
N GLU A 190 -5.85 21.17 2.69
CA GLU A 190 -4.45 20.91 2.34
C GLU A 190 -4.43 20.03 1.08
N PRO A 191 -4.51 20.65 -0.12
CA PRO A 191 -4.43 19.93 -1.37
C PRO A 191 -3.00 19.45 -1.63
N ILE A 192 -2.84 18.20 -2.09
CA ILE A 192 -1.56 17.75 -2.64
C ILE A 192 -1.39 18.23 -4.09
N PRO A 193 -0.15 18.40 -4.60
CA PRO A 193 0.06 18.76 -6.00
C PRO A 193 -0.60 17.78 -6.97
N THR A 194 -1.22 18.29 -8.04
CA THR A 194 -1.93 17.47 -9.03
C THR A 194 -1.01 16.43 -9.67
N GLU A 195 0.27 16.75 -9.84
CA GLU A 195 1.32 15.87 -10.36
C GLU A 195 1.48 14.61 -9.51
N VAL A 196 1.29 14.72 -8.19
CA VAL A 196 1.33 13.56 -7.28
C VAL A 196 0.17 12.62 -7.57
N ILE A 197 -1.05 13.14 -7.78
CA ILE A 197 -2.22 12.32 -8.12
C ILE A 197 -2.02 11.62 -9.47
N LEU A 198 -1.51 12.36 -10.47
CA LEU A 198 -1.20 11.81 -11.79
C LEU A 198 -0.20 10.67 -11.71
N GLU A 199 0.84 10.82 -10.89
CA GLU A 199 1.84 9.78 -10.68
C GLU A 199 1.29 8.58 -9.88
N MET A 200 0.39 8.83 -8.93
CA MET A 200 -0.28 7.77 -8.18
C MET A 200 -1.21 6.93 -9.05
N VAL A 201 -1.93 7.53 -10.01
CA VAL A 201 -2.77 6.78 -10.97
C VAL A 201 -1.94 5.76 -11.75
N LYS A 202 -0.74 6.13 -12.20
CA LYS A 202 0.15 5.22 -12.94
C LYS A 202 0.63 4.03 -12.10
N ARG A 203 0.58 4.13 -10.77
CA ARG A 203 1.12 3.13 -9.84
C ARG A 203 0.06 2.33 -9.10
N LEU A 204 -1.18 2.81 -9.08
CA LEU A 204 -2.26 2.19 -8.32
C LEU A 204 -2.64 0.84 -8.91
N GLU A 205 -2.42 -0.22 -8.13
CA GLU A 205 -2.78 -1.58 -8.47
C GLU A 205 -4.00 -1.99 -7.64
N ALA A 206 -5.15 -2.21 -8.29
CA ALA A 206 -6.36 -2.70 -7.65
C ALA A 206 -6.13 -4.08 -7.01
N PRO A 207 -6.85 -4.44 -5.92
CA PRO A 207 -6.88 -5.80 -5.40
C PRO A 207 -7.21 -6.81 -6.50
N ASN A 208 -6.45 -7.89 -6.58
CA ASN A 208 -6.62 -8.91 -7.61
C ASN A 208 -7.15 -10.22 -7.00
N PRO A 209 -8.42 -10.58 -7.22
CA PRO A 209 -9.01 -11.82 -6.67
C PRO A 209 -8.32 -13.12 -7.13
N GLN A 210 -7.46 -13.08 -8.15
CA GLN A 210 -6.61 -14.22 -8.53
C GLN A 210 -5.54 -14.53 -7.49
N ASN A 211 -5.16 -13.54 -6.68
CA ASN A 211 -4.34 -13.75 -5.50
C ASN A 211 -5.26 -14.26 -4.37
N SER A 212 -5.00 -15.47 -3.88
CA SER A 212 -5.83 -16.12 -2.85
C SER A 212 -6.03 -15.24 -1.60
N TRP A 213 -5.01 -14.45 -1.24
CA TRP A 213 -5.01 -13.54 -0.10
C TRP A 213 -5.79 -12.23 -0.35
N GLU A 214 -6.15 -11.90 -1.60
CA GLU A 214 -6.94 -10.72 -1.97
C GLU A 214 -8.40 -11.04 -2.31
N THR A 215 -8.84 -12.28 -2.09
CA THR A 215 -10.19 -12.75 -2.42
C THR A 215 -11.31 -12.01 -1.68
N LYS A 216 -11.07 -11.60 -0.42
CA LYS A 216 -12.00 -10.77 0.37
C LYS A 216 -11.87 -9.28 0.03
N SER A 217 -12.07 -8.96 -1.25
CA SER A 217 -12.03 -7.58 -1.75
C SER A 217 -13.33 -7.19 -2.46
N ILE A 218 -13.72 -5.92 -2.36
CA ILE A 218 -14.80 -5.33 -3.15
C ILE A 218 -14.36 -4.05 -3.84
N LEU A 219 -14.93 -3.79 -5.02
CA LEU A 219 -14.80 -2.55 -5.76
C LEU A 219 -16.04 -1.68 -5.51
N LEU A 220 -15.82 -0.43 -5.10
CA LEU A 220 -16.84 0.62 -4.99
C LEU A 220 -16.52 1.75 -5.96
N ASN A 221 -17.51 2.14 -6.77
CA ASN A 221 -17.38 3.35 -7.57
C ASN A 221 -17.87 4.56 -6.75
N THR A 222 -17.02 5.58 -6.64
CA THR A 222 -17.21 6.75 -5.80
C THR A 222 -17.20 8.05 -6.60
N THR A 223 -17.23 7.98 -7.94
CA THR A 223 -17.30 9.16 -8.83
C THR A 223 -18.51 10.05 -8.51
N ASP A 224 -19.68 9.46 -8.30
CA ASP A 224 -20.88 10.23 -7.93
C ASP A 224 -21.00 10.32 -6.41
N SER A 225 -21.63 9.31 -5.80
CA SER A 225 -21.84 9.20 -4.36
C SER A 225 -21.98 7.74 -3.96
N LEU A 226 -21.58 7.41 -2.74
CA LEU A 226 -21.80 6.08 -2.17
C LEU A 226 -23.30 5.89 -1.85
N SER A 227 -23.89 4.82 -2.38
CA SER A 227 -25.27 4.47 -2.06
C SER A 227 -25.36 3.72 -0.73
N LYS A 228 -26.56 3.64 -0.14
CA LYS A 228 -26.79 2.78 1.04
C LYS A 228 -26.46 1.30 0.77
N CYS A 229 -26.64 0.84 -0.47
CA CYS A 229 -26.29 -0.52 -0.88
C CYS A 229 -24.77 -0.74 -0.83
N ASP A 230 -23.99 0.25 -1.28
CA ASP A 230 -22.51 0.16 -1.23
C ASP A 230 -22.00 0.09 0.21
N ILE A 231 -22.58 0.90 1.11
CA ILE A 231 -22.27 0.84 2.53
C ILE A 231 -22.64 -0.53 3.11
N GLN A 232 -23.83 -1.04 2.79
CA GLN A 232 -24.28 -2.35 3.24
C GLN A 232 -23.31 -3.47 2.79
N ARG A 233 -22.86 -3.43 1.53
CA ARG A 233 -21.86 -4.38 0.99
C ARG A 233 -20.53 -4.32 1.75
N VAL A 234 -20.09 -3.13 2.16
CA VAL A 234 -18.88 -2.96 3.00
C VAL A 234 -19.09 -3.59 4.38
N MET A 235 -20.23 -3.32 5.01
CA MET A 235 -20.56 -3.90 6.32
C MET A 235 -20.64 -5.44 6.24
N GLU A 236 -21.26 -5.99 5.20
CA GLU A 236 -21.32 -7.44 4.97
C GLU A 236 -19.94 -8.07 4.73
N LEU A 237 -19.07 -7.39 3.96
CA LEU A 237 -17.68 -7.83 3.77
C LEU A 237 -16.92 -7.87 5.09
N ILE A 238 -17.03 -6.83 5.92
CA ILE A 238 -16.37 -6.75 7.22
C ILE A 238 -16.92 -7.82 8.17
N SER A 239 -18.25 -7.98 8.22
CA SER A 239 -18.89 -9.03 9.02
C SER A 239 -18.42 -10.43 8.59
N SER A 240 -18.35 -10.69 7.29
CA SER A 240 -17.84 -11.95 6.74
C SER A 240 -16.36 -12.16 7.07
N ALA A 241 -15.55 -11.10 7.06
CA ALA A 241 -14.14 -11.17 7.45
C ALA A 241 -13.98 -11.49 8.94
N LEU A 242 -14.76 -10.85 9.82
CA LEU A 242 -14.77 -11.11 11.26
C LEU A 242 -15.19 -12.56 11.60
N SER A 243 -16.20 -13.09 10.92
CA SER A 243 -16.67 -14.48 11.14
C SER A 243 -15.76 -15.55 10.54
N ASN A 244 -14.81 -15.17 9.68
CA ASN A 244 -13.92 -16.10 8.99
C ASN A 244 -12.47 -15.60 9.12
N PRO A 245 -11.89 -15.62 10.34
CA PRO A 245 -10.51 -15.21 10.55
C PRO A 245 -9.53 -16.06 9.74
N LEU A 246 -8.41 -15.45 9.38
CA LEU A 246 -7.32 -16.15 8.70
C LEU A 246 -6.68 -17.17 9.65
N SER A 247 -6.13 -18.26 9.11
CA SER A 247 -5.44 -19.28 9.91
C SER A 247 -3.91 -19.13 9.81
N PRO A 248 -3.17 -19.24 10.92
CA PRO A 248 -1.70 -19.10 10.93
C PRO A 248 -0.97 -20.31 10.33
N VAL A 249 -1.68 -21.38 9.95
CA VAL A 249 -1.10 -22.64 9.43
C VAL A 249 -0.18 -22.34 8.26
N GLU A 250 1.08 -22.76 8.34
CA GLU A 250 2.09 -22.66 7.28
C GLU A 250 1.59 -23.37 6.01
N ASP A 251 1.09 -22.60 5.06
CA ASP A 251 0.82 -23.08 3.72
C ASP A 251 1.95 -22.58 2.82
N ASN A 252 2.46 -23.48 1.95
CA ASN A 252 3.55 -23.17 1.01
C ASN A 252 3.20 -22.00 0.06
N THR A 253 1.94 -21.58 0.05
CA THR A 253 1.43 -20.42 -0.67
C THR A 253 1.99 -19.10 -0.15
N GLU A 254 2.26 -18.94 1.16
CA GLU A 254 2.81 -17.71 1.70
C GLU A 254 4.26 -17.51 1.30
N GLN A 255 5.11 -18.52 1.53
CA GLN A 255 6.51 -18.44 1.16
C GLN A 255 6.65 -18.17 -0.35
N LYS A 256 5.84 -18.84 -1.17
CA LYS A 256 5.78 -18.58 -2.61
C LYS A 256 5.33 -17.16 -2.94
N GLU A 257 4.32 -16.62 -2.26
CA GLU A 257 3.81 -15.27 -2.53
C GLU A 257 4.79 -14.19 -2.05
N ALA A 258 5.36 -14.35 -0.87
CA ALA A 258 6.39 -13.47 -0.33
C ALA A 258 7.63 -13.49 -1.23
N ASP A 259 8.06 -14.67 -1.68
CA ASP A 259 9.18 -14.82 -2.61
C ASP A 259 8.83 -14.25 -3.99
N ARG A 260 7.59 -14.40 -4.46
CA ARG A 260 7.10 -13.77 -5.70
C ARG A 260 7.15 -12.25 -5.63
N LEU A 261 6.65 -11.66 -4.55
CA LEU A 261 6.66 -10.20 -4.33
C LEU A 261 8.09 -9.67 -4.18
N LYS A 262 8.95 -10.38 -3.44
CA LYS A 262 10.38 -10.05 -3.30
C LYS A 262 11.10 -10.16 -4.64
N CYS A 263 10.87 -11.23 -5.41
CA CYS A 263 11.44 -11.45 -6.72
C CYS A 263 11.02 -10.34 -7.69
N ALA A 264 9.72 -10.03 -7.77
CA ALA A 264 9.23 -8.94 -8.62
C ALA A 264 9.85 -7.60 -8.24
N THR A 265 9.95 -7.30 -6.93
CA THR A 265 10.60 -6.07 -6.44
C THR A 265 12.09 -6.03 -6.80
N SER A 266 12.79 -7.15 -6.65
CA SER A 266 14.21 -7.28 -7.00
C SER A 266 14.45 -7.11 -8.50
N VAL A 267 13.67 -7.80 -9.34
CA VAL A 267 13.75 -7.70 -10.81
C VAL A 267 13.47 -6.28 -11.28
N VAL A 268 12.39 -5.65 -10.80
CA VAL A 268 12.03 -4.27 -11.15
C VAL A 268 13.11 -3.29 -10.70
N HIS A 269 13.70 -3.52 -9.51
CA HIS A 269 14.83 -2.71 -9.04
C HIS A 269 16.05 -2.85 -9.96
N GLN A 270 16.45 -4.07 -10.31
CA GLN A 270 17.60 -4.29 -11.20
C GLN A 270 17.35 -3.70 -12.59
N ALA A 271 16.13 -3.82 -13.11
CA ALA A 271 15.71 -3.19 -14.36
C ALA A 271 15.77 -1.66 -14.27
N ASP A 272 15.30 -1.02 -13.19
CA ASP A 272 15.41 0.45 -13.03
C ASP A 272 16.88 0.91 -13.05
N GLN A 273 17.76 0.19 -12.36
CA GLN A 273 19.20 0.49 -12.39
C GLN A 273 19.77 0.40 -13.81
N ALA A 274 19.43 -0.65 -14.56
CA ALA A 274 19.87 -0.81 -15.94
C ALA A 274 19.31 0.29 -16.85
N CYS A 275 18.02 0.60 -16.74
CA CYS A 275 17.39 1.71 -17.48
C CYS A 275 18.07 3.05 -17.19
N ARG A 276 18.43 3.36 -15.94
CA ARG A 276 19.15 4.60 -15.60
C ARG A 276 20.51 4.70 -16.29
N ARG A 277 21.24 3.58 -16.41
CA ARG A 277 22.51 3.53 -17.16
C ARG A 277 22.27 3.81 -18.65
N LEU A 278 21.28 3.15 -19.25
CA LEU A 278 20.91 3.34 -20.65
C LEU A 278 20.46 4.77 -20.97
N ILE A 279 19.66 5.39 -20.09
CA ILE A 279 19.26 6.80 -20.23
C ILE A 279 20.50 7.70 -20.14
N SER A 280 21.40 7.44 -19.20
CA SER A 280 22.64 8.22 -19.05
C SER A 280 23.52 8.13 -20.30
N GLU A 281 23.60 6.95 -20.93
CA GLU A 281 24.28 6.76 -22.22
C GLU A 281 23.58 7.51 -23.35
N ALA A 282 22.26 7.42 -23.47
CA ALA A 282 21.50 8.17 -24.48
C ALA A 282 21.72 9.70 -24.35
N MET A 283 21.70 10.22 -23.11
CA MET A 283 21.96 11.62 -22.83
C MET A 283 23.40 12.04 -23.15
N LYS A 284 24.39 11.15 -22.98
CA LYS A 284 25.78 11.39 -23.41
C LYS A 284 25.88 11.42 -24.94
N THR A 285 25.25 10.47 -25.63
CA THR A 285 25.23 10.41 -27.10
C THR A 285 24.56 11.63 -27.71
N ALA A 286 23.42 12.07 -27.18
CA ALA A 286 22.75 13.28 -27.64
C ALA A 286 23.63 14.54 -27.49
N ARG A 287 24.33 14.68 -26.35
CA ARG A 287 25.31 15.76 -26.16
C ARG A 287 26.47 15.70 -27.16
N GLY A 288 26.99 14.51 -27.45
CA GLY A 288 28.03 14.31 -28.46
C GLY A 288 27.58 14.72 -29.88
N ASN A 289 26.27 14.63 -30.17
CA ASN A 289 25.65 15.08 -31.41
C ASN A 289 25.22 16.56 -31.37
N GLN A 290 25.64 17.33 -30.37
CA GLN A 290 25.38 18.77 -30.22
C GLN A 290 23.88 19.14 -30.16
N VAL A 291 23.05 18.25 -29.62
CA VAL A 291 21.60 18.51 -29.46
C VAL A 291 21.37 19.72 -28.51
N PRO A 292 20.53 20.70 -28.89
CA PRO A 292 20.25 21.91 -28.10
C PRO A 292 19.58 21.60 -26.75
N SER A 293 19.72 22.53 -25.81
CA SER A 293 19.22 22.37 -24.43
C SER A 293 17.71 22.09 -24.32
N GLU A 294 16.91 22.62 -25.25
CA GLU A 294 15.46 22.38 -25.30
C GLU A 294 15.13 20.93 -25.69
N HIS A 295 15.74 20.43 -26.77
CA HIS A 295 15.59 19.05 -27.23
C HIS A 295 16.19 18.04 -26.24
N MET A 296 17.27 18.43 -25.53
CA MET A 296 17.83 17.65 -24.42
C MET A 296 16.84 17.49 -23.26
N ARG A 297 16.07 18.53 -22.94
CA ARG A 297 15.01 18.47 -21.92
C ARG A 297 13.88 17.56 -22.38
N SER A 298 13.43 17.71 -23.63
CA SER A 298 12.41 16.84 -24.24
C SER A 298 12.82 15.37 -24.24
N LEU A 299 14.06 15.07 -24.63
CA LEU A 299 14.62 13.72 -24.61
C LEU A 299 14.62 13.13 -23.19
N ALA A 300 15.05 13.90 -22.20
CA ALA A 300 15.06 13.46 -20.80
C ALA A 300 13.65 13.12 -20.30
N THR A 301 12.65 13.95 -20.63
CA THR A 301 11.25 13.70 -20.28
C THR A 301 10.74 12.41 -20.93
N GLN A 302 10.89 12.28 -22.26
CA GLN A 302 10.42 11.09 -23.00
C GLN A 302 11.08 9.79 -22.53
N LEU A 303 12.38 9.81 -22.25
CA LEU A 303 13.09 8.63 -21.75
C LEU A 303 12.65 8.24 -20.34
N ASN A 304 12.37 9.22 -19.46
CA ASN A 304 11.87 8.94 -18.11
C ASN A 304 10.42 8.44 -18.13
N ASP A 305 9.56 8.98 -18.99
CA ASP A 305 8.18 8.51 -19.16
C ASP A 305 8.12 7.10 -19.75
N SER A 306 8.95 6.83 -20.76
CA SER A 306 9.12 5.49 -21.33
C SER A 306 9.62 4.50 -20.27
N LYS A 307 10.63 4.88 -19.47
CA LYS A 307 11.12 4.05 -18.36
C LYS A 307 10.03 3.76 -17.34
N ALA A 308 9.27 4.77 -16.93
CA ALA A 308 8.19 4.60 -15.95
C ALA A 308 7.13 3.61 -16.46
N THR A 309 6.74 3.75 -17.73
CA THR A 309 5.80 2.84 -18.41
C THR A 309 6.36 1.41 -18.51
N PHE A 310 7.62 1.26 -18.93
CA PHE A 310 8.31 -0.02 -19.02
C PHE A 310 8.36 -0.75 -17.68
N LEU A 311 8.81 -0.08 -16.61
CA LEU A 311 8.90 -0.68 -15.27
C LEU A 311 7.54 -1.07 -14.70
N HIS A 312 6.50 -0.27 -14.97
CA HIS A 312 5.12 -0.60 -14.59
C HIS A 312 4.65 -1.88 -15.31
N ASN A 313 4.86 -1.98 -16.63
CA ASN A 313 4.47 -3.15 -17.42
C ASN A 313 5.24 -4.40 -17.00
N LEU A 314 6.55 -4.29 -16.77
CA LEU A 314 7.39 -5.38 -16.29
C LEU A 314 6.89 -5.92 -14.94
N ARG A 315 6.57 -5.02 -14.01
CA ARG A 315 6.01 -5.40 -12.70
C ARG A 315 4.69 -6.15 -12.86
N LYS A 316 3.78 -5.64 -13.69
CA LYS A 316 2.48 -6.28 -13.96
C LYS A 316 2.65 -7.67 -14.58
N GLN A 317 3.55 -7.84 -15.55
CA GLN A 317 3.85 -9.13 -16.15
C GLN A 317 4.38 -10.13 -15.12
N LEU A 318 5.34 -9.73 -14.27
CA LEU A 318 5.88 -10.61 -13.22
C LEU A 318 4.81 -11.06 -12.22
N LEU A 319 3.86 -10.19 -11.89
CA LEU A 319 2.75 -10.51 -10.99
C LEU A 319 1.68 -11.40 -11.67
N GLN A 320 1.58 -11.39 -13.00
CA GLN A 320 0.57 -12.14 -13.77
C GLN A 320 1.07 -13.48 -14.35
N GLU A 321 2.30 -13.52 -14.89
CA GLU A 321 2.82 -14.65 -15.66
C GLU A 321 3.32 -15.81 -14.77
N THR A 322 3.60 -15.56 -13.50
CA THR A 322 4.17 -16.58 -12.60
C THR A 322 3.15 -17.59 -12.05
N SER A 323 1.87 -17.48 -12.42
CA SER A 323 0.86 -18.50 -12.12
C SER A 323 1.01 -19.78 -12.98
N LEU A 324 1.88 -19.77 -14.00
CA LEU A 324 1.97 -20.85 -14.99
C LEU A 324 3.25 -21.71 -14.94
N THR A 325 4.31 -21.31 -14.23
CA THR A 325 5.56 -22.08 -14.15
C THR A 325 5.73 -22.69 -12.78
N GLN A 326 5.22 -23.90 -12.60
CA GLN A 326 5.63 -24.78 -11.50
C GLN A 326 7.11 -25.15 -11.67
N GLY A 327 7.97 -24.65 -10.79
CA GLY A 327 9.19 -25.37 -10.38
C GLY A 327 10.51 -25.11 -11.14
N GLU A 328 10.64 -24.08 -11.96
CA GLU A 328 11.96 -23.65 -12.46
C GLU A 328 12.44 -22.40 -11.70
N ASP A 329 13.67 -22.44 -11.18
CA ASP A 329 14.36 -21.26 -10.66
C ASP A 329 14.35 -20.18 -11.75
N ILE A 330 13.58 -19.12 -11.53
CA ILE A 330 13.53 -17.98 -12.44
C ILE A 330 14.89 -17.30 -12.36
N ASP A 331 15.70 -17.47 -13.41
CA ASP A 331 16.95 -16.73 -13.59
C ASP A 331 16.62 -15.24 -13.74
N VAL A 332 16.68 -14.54 -12.59
CA VAL A 332 16.44 -13.10 -12.44
C VAL A 332 17.27 -12.31 -13.44
N GLU A 333 18.53 -12.69 -13.65
CA GLU A 333 19.45 -11.99 -14.55
C GLU A 333 19.01 -12.13 -16.00
N ARG A 334 18.54 -13.32 -16.41
CA ARG A 334 18.00 -13.56 -17.75
C ARG A 334 16.66 -12.85 -17.99
N VAL A 335 15.80 -12.73 -16.98
CA VAL A 335 14.53 -11.98 -17.07
C VAL A 335 14.81 -10.48 -17.18
N VAL A 336 15.67 -9.94 -16.31
CA VAL A 336 16.09 -8.54 -16.36
C VAL A 336 16.73 -8.22 -17.71
N LYS A 337 17.65 -9.05 -18.20
CA LYS A 337 18.31 -8.84 -19.50
C LYS A 337 17.31 -8.75 -20.65
N ARG A 338 16.40 -9.72 -20.76
CA ARG A 338 15.36 -9.71 -21.80
C ARG A 338 14.46 -8.49 -21.73
N ALA A 339 14.05 -8.08 -20.53
CA ALA A 339 13.22 -6.90 -20.35
C ALA A 339 13.98 -5.63 -20.72
N VAL A 340 15.23 -5.49 -20.27
CA VAL A 340 16.09 -4.32 -20.55
C VAL A 340 16.42 -4.20 -22.03
N ASP A 341 16.56 -5.31 -22.77
CA ASP A 341 16.77 -5.29 -24.22
C ASP A 341 15.59 -4.63 -24.97
N VAL A 342 14.35 -4.85 -24.51
CA VAL A 342 13.15 -4.19 -25.05
C VAL A 342 13.23 -2.69 -24.83
N PHE A 343 13.58 -2.27 -23.61
CA PHE A 343 13.72 -0.85 -23.27
C PHE A 343 14.88 -0.20 -24.06
N ASP A 344 16.01 -0.88 -24.28
CA ASP A 344 17.11 -0.33 -25.06
C ASP A 344 16.72 -0.07 -26.53
N HIS A 345 15.85 -0.91 -27.09
CA HIS A 345 15.31 -0.69 -28.44
C HIS A 345 14.43 0.57 -28.49
N GLU A 346 13.50 0.72 -27.54
CA GLU A 346 12.65 1.90 -27.45
C GLU A 346 13.45 3.18 -27.20
N LYS A 347 14.46 3.11 -26.33
CA LYS A 347 15.42 4.20 -26.07
C LYS A 347 16.17 4.61 -27.35
N LYS A 348 16.60 3.66 -28.18
CA LYS A 348 17.27 3.94 -29.46
C LYS A 348 16.34 4.66 -30.43
N GLU A 349 15.08 4.24 -30.52
CA GLU A 349 14.05 4.88 -31.33
C GLU A 349 13.81 6.34 -30.92
N ILE A 350 13.60 6.60 -29.62
CA ILE A 350 13.41 7.96 -29.08
C ILE A 350 14.64 8.83 -29.38
N LEU A 351 15.84 8.29 -29.15
CA LEU A 351 17.09 9.01 -29.40
C LEU A 351 17.26 9.36 -30.89
N LEU A 352 16.97 8.43 -31.79
CA LEU A 352 17.07 8.66 -33.24
C LEU A 352 16.09 9.73 -33.71
N ARG A 353 14.85 9.73 -33.20
CA ARG A 353 13.86 10.77 -33.53
C ARG A 353 14.35 12.15 -33.11
N ILE A 354 14.79 12.33 -31.87
CA ILE A 354 15.28 13.62 -31.38
C ILE A 354 16.51 14.10 -32.18
N ILE A 355 17.44 13.20 -32.53
CA ILE A 355 18.62 13.56 -33.33
C ILE A 355 18.23 13.95 -34.76
N ASN A 356 17.25 13.26 -35.36
CA ASN A 356 16.80 13.53 -36.73
C ASN A 356 15.92 14.79 -36.81
N ASP A 357 15.07 15.05 -35.81
CA ASP A 357 14.28 16.28 -35.73
C ASP A 357 15.15 17.54 -35.53
N HIS A 358 16.42 17.34 -35.13
CA HIS A 358 17.42 18.39 -34.96
C HIS A 358 18.30 18.63 -36.20
N LYS A 359 18.41 17.67 -37.12
CA LYS A 359 19.20 17.82 -38.35
C LYS A 359 18.38 18.55 -39.41
#